data_AF-A0A645H9U7-F1
#
_entry.id   AF-A0A645H9U7-F1
#
_cell.length_a   1.000
_cell.length_b   1.000
_cell.length_c   1.000
_cell.angle_alpha   90.00
_cell.angle_beta   90.00
_cell.angle_gamma   90.00
#
_symmetry.space_group_name_H-M   'P 1'
#
loop_
_entity.id
_entity.type
_entity.pdbx_description
1 polymer ?
#
loop_
_entity_poly.entity_id
_entity_poly.type
_entity_poly.pdbx_seq_one_letter_code
_entity_poly.pdbx_strand_id
1 'polypeptide(L)'
;MKPRFQSLIPQAIEEARRLVGKDYDSAFILNNDMYYCSELVYEIFLKANQNVPVFTLNAMTFKAPGSKDFTPEWVEYYKKLGEPIPEGEPGINPGAMSKADVIEVLGEL
;
A
#
# COMPACT_ATOMS: atom_id res chain seq x y z
N MET A 1 3.08 6.54 14.95
CA MET A 1 1.66 6.86 14.67
C MET A 1 1.15 7.79 15.76
N LYS A 2 0.22 8.71 15.42
CA LYS A 2 -0.38 9.61 16.41
C LYS A 2 -1.02 8.81 17.56
N PRO A 3 -1.06 9.35 18.81
CA PRO A 3 -1.48 8.61 20.00
C PRO A 3 -2.81 7.85 19.86
N ARG A 4 -3.81 8.44 19.21
CA ARG A 4 -5.14 7.84 19.00
C ARG A 4 -5.15 6.52 18.22
N PHE A 5 -4.09 6.20 17.47
CA PHE A 5 -3.97 4.97 16.69
C PHE A 5 -2.97 3.97 17.27
N GLN A 6 -2.22 4.33 18.31
CA GLN A 6 -1.18 3.45 18.86
C GLN A 6 -1.74 2.17 19.49
N SER A 7 -2.97 2.21 20.00
CA SER A 7 -3.65 1.03 20.54
C SER A 7 -3.91 -0.06 19.49
N LEU A 8 -3.84 0.26 18.18
CA LEU A 8 -3.99 -0.70 17.10
C LEU A 8 -2.73 -1.52 16.84
N ILE A 9 -1.55 -1.03 17.26
CA ILE A 9 -0.25 -1.63 16.94
C ILE A 9 -0.14 -3.09 17.37
N PRO A 10 -0.54 -3.49 18.61
CA PRO A 10 -0.44 -4.89 19.02
C PRO A 10 -1.24 -5.84 18.11
N GLN A 11 -2.48 -5.48 17.76
CA GLN A 11 -3.30 -6.30 16.86
C GLN A 11 -2.73 -6.30 15.44
N ALA A 12 -2.25 -5.16 14.93
CA ALA A 12 -1.62 -5.08 13.61
C ALA A 12 -0.38 -5.99 13.50
N ILE A 13 0.41 -6.11 14.57
CA ILE A 13 1.55 -7.04 14.63
C ILE A 13 1.07 -8.49 14.55
N GLU A 14 0.00 -8.85 15.25
CA GLU A 14 -0.57 -10.20 15.20
C GLU A 14 -1.14 -10.54 13.81
N GLU A 15 -1.78 -9.59 13.13
CA GLU A 15 -2.22 -9.77 11.74
C GLU A 15 -1.01 -9.90 10.79
N ALA A 16 0.04 -9.09 10.97
CA ALA A 16 1.25 -9.18 10.17
C ALA A 16 1.92 -10.57 10.28
N ARG A 17 1.96 -11.15 11.48
CA ARG A 17 2.51 -12.49 11.72
C ARG A 17 1.79 -13.58 10.94
N ARG A 18 0.47 -13.46 10.76
CA ARG A 18 -0.34 -14.42 9.98
C ARG A 18 -0.06 -14.37 8.48
N LEU A 19 0.47 -13.24 7.99
CA LEU A 19 0.79 -13.02 6.59
C LEU A 19 2.26 -13.35 6.26
N VAL A 20 3.05 -13.77 7.25
CA VAL A 20 4.42 -14.25 7.01
C VAL A 20 4.40 -15.46 6.09
N GLY A 21 5.22 -15.41 5.04
CA GLY A 21 5.32 -16.47 4.03
C GLY A 21 4.35 -16.32 2.85
N LYS A 22 3.51 -15.27 2.83
CA LYS A 22 2.74 -14.90 1.63
C LYS A 22 3.67 -14.38 0.53
N ASP A 23 3.26 -14.61 -0.71
CA ASP A 23 3.99 -14.15 -1.88
C ASP A 23 3.96 -12.63 -2.01
N TYR A 24 5.00 -12.08 -2.65
CA TYR A 24 5.09 -10.65 -2.92
C TYR A 24 4.23 -10.29 -4.12
N ASP A 25 3.34 -9.32 -3.96
CA ASP A 25 2.55 -8.81 -5.07
C ASP A 25 3.40 -7.86 -5.95
N SER A 26 3.80 -8.37 -7.11
CA SER A 26 4.53 -7.58 -8.10
C SER A 26 3.60 -6.77 -9.02
N ALA A 27 2.31 -7.12 -9.09
CA ALA A 27 1.35 -6.43 -9.94
C ALA A 27 0.74 -5.21 -9.25
N PHE A 28 0.88 -5.10 -7.93
CA PHE A 28 0.30 -4.05 -7.08
C PHE A 28 -1.25 -4.04 -7.12
N ILE A 29 -1.85 -5.23 -7.16
CA ILE A 29 -3.28 -5.49 -7.21
C ILE A 29 -3.76 -5.90 -5.83
N LEU A 30 -4.66 -5.11 -5.25
CA LEU A 30 -5.24 -5.43 -3.95
C LEU A 30 -6.11 -6.69 -3.99
N ASN A 31 -6.23 -7.36 -2.84
CA ASN A 31 -7.15 -8.49 -2.59
C ASN A 31 -6.85 -9.78 -3.39
N ASN A 32 -5.59 -10.02 -3.74
CA ASN A 32 -5.16 -11.26 -4.41
C ASN A 32 -4.42 -12.25 -3.48
N ASP A 33 -4.43 -12.01 -2.16
CA ASP A 33 -3.71 -12.78 -1.13
C ASP A 33 -2.18 -12.82 -1.30
N MET A 34 -1.65 -11.89 -2.07
CA MET A 34 -0.25 -11.49 -2.14
C MET A 34 -0.15 -10.06 -1.61
N TYR A 35 1.01 -9.65 -1.13
CA TYR A 35 1.13 -8.33 -0.48
C TYR A 35 2.42 -7.63 -0.90
N TYR A 36 2.29 -6.42 -1.44
CA TYR A 36 3.43 -5.52 -1.57
C TYR A 36 3.60 -4.67 -0.31
N CYS A 37 4.72 -3.95 -0.22
CA CYS A 37 5.19 -3.35 1.03
C CYS A 37 4.16 -2.46 1.74
N SER A 38 3.55 -1.51 1.03
CA SER A 38 2.56 -0.61 1.62
C SER A 38 1.16 -1.22 1.70
N GLU A 39 0.80 -2.17 0.83
CA GLU A 39 -0.45 -2.93 0.99
C GLU A 39 -0.44 -3.75 2.28
N LEU A 40 0.66 -4.43 2.60
CA LEU A 40 0.78 -5.19 3.84
C LEU A 40 0.47 -4.31 5.06
N VAL A 41 1.05 -3.11 5.11
CA VAL A 41 0.81 -2.14 6.19
C VAL A 41 -0.64 -1.67 6.21
N TYR A 42 -1.24 -1.42 5.03
CA TYR A 42 -2.65 -1.05 4.94
C TYR A 42 -3.54 -2.16 5.50
N GLU A 43 -3.33 -3.40 5.07
CA GLU A 43 -4.15 -4.56 5.40
C GLU A 43 -4.14 -4.87 6.90
N ILE A 44 -2.95 -4.88 7.52
CA ILE A 44 -2.84 -5.22 8.95
C ILE A 44 -3.51 -4.17 9.84
N PHE A 45 -3.44 -2.89 9.46
CA PHE A 45 -4.09 -1.82 10.21
C PHE A 45 -5.60 -1.74 9.92
N LEU A 46 -6.03 -2.10 8.70
CA LEU A 46 -7.44 -2.26 8.37
C LEU A 46 -8.07 -3.35 9.26
N LYS A 47 -7.46 -4.53 9.31
CA LYS A 47 -7.92 -5.65 10.15
C LYS A 47 -7.88 -5.31 11.64
N ALA A 48 -6.77 -4.71 12.11
CA ALA A 48 -6.63 -4.29 13.50
C ALA A 48 -7.70 -3.27 13.94
N ASN A 49 -8.21 -2.48 13.00
CA ASN A 49 -9.23 -1.47 13.23
C ASN A 49 -10.64 -1.94 12.81
N GLN A 50 -10.94 -3.24 12.95
CA GLN A 50 -12.26 -3.81 12.67
C GLN A 50 -12.75 -3.55 11.23
N ASN A 51 -11.83 -3.61 10.27
CA ASN A 51 -12.08 -3.29 8.86
C ASN A 51 -12.51 -1.83 8.60
N VAL A 52 -12.20 -0.91 9.51
CA VAL A 52 -12.30 0.54 9.29
C VAL A 52 -10.94 1.07 8.82
N PRO A 53 -10.83 1.67 7.62
CA PRO A 53 -9.54 2.11 7.08
C PRO A 53 -8.84 3.15 7.97
N VAL A 54 -7.58 2.87 8.32
CA VAL A 54 -6.69 3.82 9.00
C VAL A 54 -5.94 4.67 7.97
N PHE A 55 -5.52 4.05 6.87
CA PHE A 55 -4.94 4.74 5.72
C PHE A 55 -5.95 4.80 4.58
N THR A 56 -5.87 5.83 3.74
CA THR A 56 -6.75 6.02 2.60
C THR A 56 -6.11 5.46 1.34
N LEU A 57 -6.82 4.58 0.64
CA LEU A 57 -6.44 4.14 -0.70
C LEU A 57 -6.58 5.30 -1.69
N ASN A 58 -5.68 5.35 -2.67
CA ASN A 58 -5.66 6.33 -3.73
C ASN A 58 -5.89 5.63 -5.07
N ALA A 59 -6.41 6.35 -6.06
CA ALA A 59 -6.33 5.89 -7.43
C ALA A 59 -4.86 5.84 -7.84
N MET A 60 -4.36 4.66 -8.18
CA MET A 60 -2.98 4.50 -8.64
C MET A 60 -2.78 5.21 -9.97
N THR A 61 -1.61 5.81 -10.13
CA THR A 61 -1.21 6.31 -11.43
C THR A 61 0.23 5.95 -11.76
N PHE A 62 0.42 5.50 -13.00
CA PHE A 62 1.71 5.13 -13.58
C PHE A 62 2.15 6.13 -14.66
N LYS A 63 1.44 7.26 -14.73
CA LYS A 63 1.71 8.36 -15.64
C LYS A 63 2.71 9.33 -15.03
N ALA A 64 3.51 9.97 -15.88
CA ALA A 64 4.34 11.07 -15.44
C ALA A 64 3.47 12.23 -14.91
N PRO A 65 3.92 12.99 -13.90
CA PRO A 65 3.19 14.15 -13.41
C PRO A 65 2.83 15.12 -14.54
N GLY A 66 1.54 15.46 -14.68
CA GLY A 66 1.03 16.33 -15.74
C GLY A 66 0.89 15.69 -17.13
N SER A 67 1.25 14.41 -17.28
CA SER A 67 1.10 13.65 -18.52
C SER A 67 -0.19 12.83 -18.54
N LYS A 68 -0.67 12.52 -19.75
CA LYS A 68 -1.71 11.51 -19.98
C LYS A 68 -1.13 10.13 -20.29
N ASP A 69 0.17 10.06 -20.53
CA ASP A 69 0.87 8.85 -20.94
C ASP A 69 1.56 8.16 -19.77
N PHE A 70 1.56 6.82 -19.80
CA PHE A 70 2.34 5.99 -18.88
C PHE A 70 3.84 6.22 -19.11
N THR A 71 4.63 6.11 -18.05
CA THR A 71 6.08 6.15 -18.23
C THR A 71 6.56 4.87 -18.94
N PRO A 72 7.56 4.94 -19.83
CA PRO A 72 8.05 3.77 -20.57
C PRO A 72 8.48 2.61 -19.68
N GLU A 73 9.02 2.92 -18.50
CA GLU A 73 9.48 1.94 -17.51
C GLU A 73 8.33 1.07 -17.01
N TRP A 74 7.17 1.68 -16.71
CA TRP A 74 5.98 0.96 -16.27
C TRP A 74 5.35 0.15 -17.40
N VAL A 75 5.37 0.67 -18.63
CA VAL A 75 4.90 -0.08 -19.80
C VAL A 75 5.75 -1.34 -20.02
N GLU A 76 7.07 -1.22 -19.95
CA GLU A 76 7.97 -2.37 -20.10
C GLU A 76 7.82 -3.37 -18.94
N TYR A 77 7.70 -2.86 -17.70
CA TYR A 77 7.51 -3.67 -16.51
C TYR A 77 6.27 -4.56 -16.60
N TYR A 78 5.11 -3.96 -16.85
CA TYR A 78 3.84 -4.70 -16.91
C TYR A 78 3.76 -5.62 -18.13
N LYS A 79 4.39 -5.23 -19.26
CA LYS A 79 4.54 -6.13 -20.41
C LYS A 79 5.33 -7.40 -20.06
N LYS A 80 6.41 -7.29 -19.28
CA LYS A 80 7.21 -8.45 -18.83
C LYS A 80 6.44 -9.30 -17.80
N LEU A 81 5.65 -8.64 -16.96
CA LEU A 81 4.81 -9.30 -15.96
C LEU A 81 3.66 -10.08 -16.60
N GLY A 82 3.22 -9.67 -17.80
CA GLY A 82 2.08 -10.26 -18.49
C GLY A 82 0.73 -9.75 -17.97
N GLU A 83 0.75 -8.64 -17.23
CA GLU A 83 -0.40 -8.05 -16.54
C GLU A 83 -0.71 -6.66 -17.10
N PRO A 84 -1.96 -6.19 -17.05
CA PRO A 84 -2.29 -4.81 -17.38
C PRO A 84 -1.75 -3.86 -16.31
N ILE A 85 -1.40 -2.63 -16.71
CA ILE A 85 -1.10 -1.54 -15.77
C ILE A 85 -2.40 -1.22 -15.00
N PRO A 86 -2.41 -1.29 -13.65
CA PRO A 86 -3.61 -1.06 -12.84
C PRO A 86 -3.85 0.45 -12.65
N GLU A 87 -3.88 1.21 -13.75
CA GLU A 87 -4.15 2.64 -13.75
C GLU A 87 -5.57 2.92 -13.26
N GLY A 88 -5.69 3.80 -12.26
CA GLY A 88 -6.97 4.19 -11.68
C GLY A 88 -7.51 3.21 -10.62
N GLU A 89 -6.93 2.02 -10.51
CA GLU A 89 -7.31 1.07 -9.47
C GLU A 89 -6.93 1.56 -8.07
N PRO A 90 -7.66 1.17 -7.02
CA PRO A 90 -7.29 1.51 -5.65
C PRO A 90 -5.93 0.90 -5.26
N GLY A 91 -5.06 1.72 -4.68
CA GLY A 91 -3.78 1.28 -4.15
C GLY A 91 -3.20 2.27 -3.16
N ILE A 92 -2.02 1.96 -2.64
CA ILE A 92 -1.35 2.81 -1.65
C ILE A 92 0.15 2.68 -1.81
N ASN A 93 0.90 3.75 -1.58
CA ASN A 93 2.37 3.73 -1.69
C ASN A 93 3.02 4.32 -0.43
N PRO A 94 4.31 4.04 -0.18
CA PRO A 94 5.02 4.55 0.99
C PRO A 94 5.00 6.09 1.08
N GLY A 95 5.03 6.79 -0.06
CA GLY A 95 4.99 8.25 -0.13
C GLY A 95 3.65 8.86 0.29
N ALA A 96 2.53 8.18 0.01
CA ALA A 96 1.21 8.56 0.50
C ALA A 96 1.06 8.23 1.99
N MET A 97 1.53 7.05 2.42
CA MET A 97 1.48 6.64 3.82
C MET A 97 2.25 7.56 4.75
N SER A 98 3.48 7.95 4.37
CA SER A 98 4.33 8.81 5.21
C SER A 98 3.76 10.20 5.45
N LYS A 99 2.86 10.66 4.56
CA LYS A 99 2.17 11.96 4.63
C LYS A 99 0.77 11.88 5.23
N ALA A 100 0.30 10.69 5.59
CA ALA A 100 -1.05 10.52 6.12
C ALA A 100 -1.21 11.21 7.49
N ASP A 101 -2.38 11.80 7.75
CA ASP A 101 -2.69 12.48 9.01
C ASP A 101 -2.60 11.57 10.25
N VAL A 102 -2.51 10.25 10.06
CA VAL A 102 -2.36 9.27 11.15
C VAL A 102 -0.90 9.09 11.60
N ILE A 103 0.05 9.61 10.83
CA ILE A 103 1.49 9.50 11.07
C ILE A 103 2.01 10.71 11.85
N GLU A 104 3.03 10.44 12.67
CA GLU A 104 3.83 11.43 13.38
C GLU A 104 5.30 11.12 13.06
N VAL A 105 6.01 12.08 12.49
CA VAL A 105 7.42 11.95 12.11
C VAL A 105 8.26 12.24 13.34
N LEU A 106 9.09 11.28 13.75
CA LEU A 106 9.94 11.40 14.94
C LEU A 106 11.36 11.91 14.63
N GLY A 107 11.82 11.77 13.40
CA GLY A 107 13.14 12.20 12.97
C GLY A 107 13.60 11.50 11.68
N GLU A 108 14.83 11.79 11.28
CA GLU A 108 15.59 11.12 10.24
C GLU A 108 16.75 10.32 10.88
N LEU A 109 17.24 9.29 10.18
CA LEU A 109 18.31 8.40 10.66
C LEU A 109 19.68 8.82 10.11
#